data_AF-A0A3P8MYW1-F1
#
_entry.id   AF-A0A3P8MYW1-F1
#
_cell.length_a   1.000
_cell.length_b   1.000
_cell.length_c   1.000
_cell.angle_alpha   90.00
_cell.angle_beta   90.00
_cell.angle_gamma   90.00
#
_symmetry.space_group_name_H-M   'P 1'
#
loop_
_entity.id
_entity.type
_entity.pdbx_description
1 polymer ?
#
loop_
_entity_poly.entity_id
_entity_poly.type
_entity_poly.pdbx_seq_one_letter_code
_entity_poly.pdbx_strand_id
1 'polypeptide(L)'
;YAIGGSAAPTINSQGNRFLAPNENFRKEVTKHEDAPESEWQHWNWRSEGDLMLNGAYFRESGAAGASSTNYARASSLSARPSSLVGSLTVAAGALTCRGGSRC
;
A
#
# COMPACT_ATOMS: atom_id res chain seq x y z
N TYR A 1 -6.59 -3.42 -9.27
CA TYR A 1 -6.13 -3.20 -7.89
C TYR A 1 -4.72 -2.64 -7.92
N ALA A 2 -4.20 -2.17 -6.79
CA ALA A 2 -2.82 -1.68 -6.65
C ALA A 2 -1.99 -2.55 -5.70
N ILE A 3 -2.62 -3.10 -4.66
CA ILE A 3 -2.02 -4.03 -3.71
C ILE A 3 -2.81 -5.34 -3.76
N GLY A 4 -2.14 -6.48 -3.79
CA GLY A 4 -2.80 -7.77 -3.81
C GLY A 4 -1.86 -8.89 -3.39
N GLY A 5 -2.41 -10.08 -3.23
CA GLY A 5 -1.66 -11.27 -2.86
C GLY A 5 -2.55 -12.49 -2.71
N SER A 6 -1.92 -13.66 -2.68
CA SER A 6 -2.52 -14.97 -2.44
C SER A 6 -1.73 -15.72 -1.36
N ALA A 7 -2.31 -16.79 -0.81
CA ALA A 7 -1.68 -17.63 0.22
C ALA A 7 -1.33 -16.90 1.54
N ALA A 8 -2.27 -16.12 2.07
CA ALA A 8 -2.19 -15.50 3.40
C ALA A 8 -0.98 -14.60 3.70
N PRO A 9 -0.63 -13.63 2.82
CA PRO A 9 0.43 -12.68 3.11
C PRO A 9 -0.01 -11.72 4.23
N THR A 10 0.96 -11.17 4.95
CA THR A 10 0.75 -10.03 5.85
C THR A 10 1.16 -8.75 5.12
N ILE A 11 0.25 -7.76 5.04
CA ILE A 11 0.46 -6.49 4.33
C ILE A 11 0.37 -5.33 5.31
N ASN A 12 1.39 -4.48 5.30
CA ASN A 12 1.45 -3.24 6.06
C ASN A 12 1.58 -2.05 5.10
N SER A 13 0.47 -1.38 4.80
CA SER A 13 0.45 -0.15 4.00
C SER A 13 0.51 1.06 4.93
N GLN A 14 1.51 1.93 4.76
CA GLN A 14 1.65 3.13 5.60
C GLN A 14 2.10 4.35 4.78
N GLY A 15 1.41 5.47 4.95
CA GLY A 15 1.78 6.75 4.35
C GLY A 15 1.77 6.80 2.81
N ASN A 16 1.06 5.88 2.16
CA ASN A 16 0.92 5.81 0.71
C ASN A 16 -0.16 6.79 0.19
N ARG A 17 -0.16 7.06 -1.12
CA ARG A 17 -1.19 7.89 -1.78
C ARG A 17 -1.80 7.13 -2.95
N PHE A 18 -3.08 6.77 -2.84
CA PHE A 18 -3.82 6.03 -3.86
C PHE A 18 -4.83 6.93 -4.56
N LEU A 19 -4.68 7.11 -5.87
CA LEU A 19 -5.65 7.77 -6.72
C LEU A 19 -6.37 6.73 -7.57
N ALA A 20 -7.61 6.41 -7.22
CA ALA A 20 -8.41 5.48 -8.01
C ALA A 20 -8.78 6.13 -9.37
N PRO A 21 -8.95 5.33 -10.44
CA PRO A 21 -9.47 5.81 -11.71
C PRO A 21 -10.97 6.15 -11.58
N ASN A 22 -11.55 6.73 -12.64
CA ASN A 22 -12.94 7.21 -12.60
C ASN A 22 -13.99 6.08 -12.62
N GLU A 23 -13.62 4.87 -13.05
CA GLU A 23 -14.56 3.75 -13.07
C GLU A 23 -14.95 3.30 -11.66
N ASN A 24 -16.27 3.20 -11.41
CA ASN A 24 -16.82 2.92 -10.07
C ASN A 24 -16.46 1.53 -9.52
N PHE A 25 -16.14 0.56 -10.38
CA PHE A 25 -15.74 -0.80 -9.98
C PHE A 25 -14.23 -0.95 -9.74
N ARG A 26 -13.46 0.13 -9.83
CA ARG A 26 -11.99 0.13 -9.68
C ARG A 26 -11.53 1.01 -8.51
N LYS A 27 -12.34 1.06 -7.46
CA LYS A 27 -12.10 1.88 -6.25
C LYS A 27 -11.34 1.14 -5.16
N GLU A 28 -11.43 -0.19 -5.13
CA GLU A 28 -10.69 -0.99 -4.15
C GLU A 28 -9.20 -1.06 -4.51
N VAL A 29 -8.37 -0.61 -3.56
CA VAL A 29 -6.90 -0.66 -3.64
C VAL A 29 -6.41 -2.11 -3.55
N THR A 30 -7.07 -2.90 -2.73
CA THR A 30 -6.74 -4.29 -2.36
C THR A 30 -7.35 -5.32 -3.30
N LYS A 31 -6.71 -6.47 -3.41
CA LYS A 31 -7.26 -7.67 -4.07
C LYS A 31 -6.70 -8.93 -3.45
N HIS A 32 -7.58 -9.69 -2.80
CA HIS A 32 -7.29 -11.01 -2.25
C HIS A 32 -7.49 -12.04 -3.37
N GLU A 33 -6.40 -12.66 -3.83
CA GLU A 33 -6.42 -13.62 -4.94
C GLU A 33 -6.53 -15.05 -4.41
N ASP A 34 -7.23 -15.90 -5.17
CA ASP A 34 -7.34 -17.35 -4.94
C ASP A 34 -7.87 -17.77 -3.54
N ALA A 35 -8.63 -16.90 -2.87
CA ALA A 35 -9.22 -17.18 -1.58
C ALA A 35 -10.65 -16.61 -1.46
N PRO A 36 -11.61 -17.35 -0.87
CA PRO A 36 -12.92 -16.80 -0.51
C PRO A 36 -12.82 -15.83 0.67
N GLU A 37 -13.83 -14.97 0.84
CA GLU A 37 -13.88 -13.99 1.95
C GLU A 37 -13.80 -14.63 3.33
N SER A 38 -14.40 -15.80 3.51
CA SER A 38 -14.28 -16.59 4.74
C SER A 38 -12.84 -16.95 5.11
N GLU A 39 -11.93 -16.96 4.14
CA GLU A 39 -10.52 -17.23 4.34
C GLU A 39 -9.71 -15.94 4.44
N TRP A 40 -9.78 -15.07 3.42
CA TRP A 40 -8.90 -13.89 3.37
C TRP A 40 -9.21 -12.85 4.43
N GLN A 41 -10.43 -12.85 5.01
CA GLN A 41 -10.76 -12.00 6.15
C GLN A 41 -9.84 -12.24 7.36
N HIS A 42 -9.15 -13.38 7.40
CA HIS A 42 -8.19 -13.74 8.45
C HIS A 42 -6.74 -13.36 8.12
N TRP A 43 -6.46 -12.88 6.90
CA TRP A 43 -5.12 -12.42 6.50
C TRP A 43 -4.85 -11.04 7.13
N ASN A 44 -3.61 -10.74 7.49
CA ASN A 44 -3.31 -9.51 8.25
C ASN A 44 -2.96 -8.36 7.29
N TRP A 45 -3.97 -7.60 6.85
CA TRP A 45 -3.78 -6.48 5.91
C TRP A 45 -4.26 -5.19 6.56
N ARG A 46 -3.36 -4.20 6.66
CA ARG A 46 -3.66 -2.92 7.29
C ARG A 46 -3.23 -1.72 6.44
N SER A 47 -3.90 -0.60 6.66
CA SER A 47 -3.66 0.71 6.06
C SER A 47 -3.61 1.80 7.14
N GLU A 48 -2.47 2.46 7.30
CA GLU A 48 -2.26 3.50 8.32
C GLU A 48 -1.71 4.80 7.72
N GLY A 49 -2.44 5.92 7.86
CA GLY A 49 -1.98 7.22 7.34
C GLY A 49 -1.96 7.36 5.81
N ASP A 50 -2.53 6.39 5.10
CA ASP A 50 -2.68 6.41 3.65
C ASP A 50 -3.70 7.46 3.20
N LEU A 51 -3.41 8.14 2.08
CA LEU A 51 -4.31 9.10 1.45
C LEU A 51 -5.09 8.42 0.31
N MET A 52 -6.40 8.33 0.48
CA MET A 52 -7.32 7.77 -0.51
C MET A 52 -7.99 8.89 -1.31
N LEU A 53 -7.81 8.89 -2.63
CA LEU A 53 -8.34 9.92 -3.53
C LEU A 53 -9.29 9.30 -4.57
N ASN A 54 -10.25 10.11 -5.02
CA ASN A 54 -11.25 9.72 -6.01
C ASN A 54 -12.05 8.46 -5.60
N GLY A 55 -12.39 8.35 -4.31
CA GLY A 55 -13.16 7.24 -3.76
C GLY A 55 -12.36 5.93 -3.61
N ALA A 56 -11.03 5.97 -3.71
CA ALA A 56 -10.20 4.82 -3.37
C ALA A 56 -10.50 4.33 -1.94
N TYR A 57 -10.38 3.03 -1.69
CA TYR A 57 -10.45 2.50 -0.34
C TYR A 57 -9.61 1.23 -0.21
N PHE A 58 -9.13 0.98 1.01
CA PHE A 58 -8.40 -0.22 1.36
C PHE A 58 -9.32 -1.12 2.18
N ARG A 59 -9.43 -2.40 1.81
CA ARG A 59 -10.20 -3.39 2.59
C ARG A 59 -9.26 -4.07 3.58
N GLU A 60 -9.27 -3.58 4.81
CA GLU A 60 -8.47 -4.15 5.89
C GLU A 60 -9.04 -5.51 6.34
N SER A 61 -8.16 -6.39 6.81
CA SER A 61 -8.50 -7.75 7.23
C SER A 61 -7.56 -8.25 8.34
N GLY A 62 -7.94 -9.36 8.97
CA GLY A 62 -7.19 -10.00 10.03
C GLY A 62 -7.73 -9.68 11.42
N ALA A 63 -7.11 -10.26 12.45
CA ALA A 63 -7.50 -9.98 13.82
C ALA A 63 -7.41 -8.47 14.10
N ALA A 64 -8.44 -7.90 14.73
CA ALA A 64 -8.39 -6.52 15.22
C ALA A 64 -7.15 -6.38 16.11
N GLY A 65 -6.14 -5.63 15.63
CA GLY A 65 -4.86 -5.54 16.32
C GLY A 65 -3.96 -6.77 16.17
N ALA A 66 -3.90 -7.39 14.97
CA ALA A 66 -2.75 -8.20 14.56
C ALA A 66 -1.49 -7.51 15.07
N SER A 67 -0.89 -8.08 16.12
CA SER A 67 -0.16 -7.36 17.14
C SER A 67 0.80 -6.36 16.50
N SER A 68 0.87 -5.12 17.02
CA SER A 68 1.88 -4.14 16.64
C SER A 68 3.27 -4.77 16.48
N THR A 69 3.57 -5.84 17.23
CA THR A 69 4.74 -6.72 17.12
C THR A 69 5.01 -7.34 15.74
N ASN A 70 3.99 -7.82 15.02
CA ASN A 70 4.16 -8.41 13.68
C ASN A 70 4.54 -7.35 12.64
N TYR A 71 3.96 -6.16 12.77
CA TYR A 71 4.26 -5.00 11.93
C TYR A 71 5.51 -4.23 12.40
N ALA A 72 5.87 -4.33 13.69
CA ALA A 72 7.03 -3.68 14.27
C ALA A 72 8.34 -4.25 13.70
N ARG A 73 8.34 -5.52 13.26
CA ARG A 73 9.47 -6.08 12.50
C ARG A 73 9.72 -5.34 11.18
N ALA A 74 8.70 -4.69 10.61
CA ALA A 74 8.84 -3.87 9.42
C ALA A 74 9.23 -2.40 9.72
N SER A 75 9.20 -1.96 10.99
CA SER A 75 9.47 -0.57 11.35
C SER A 75 10.90 -0.38 11.87
N SER A 76 11.82 0.04 11.00
CA SER A 76 13.07 0.71 11.42
C SER A 76 12.87 2.22 11.61
N LEU A 77 11.85 2.80 10.95
CA LEU A 77 11.49 4.22 10.96
C LEU A 77 9.96 4.37 10.81
N SER A 78 9.39 5.40 11.44
CA SER A 78 7.98 5.75 11.21
C SER A 78 7.76 6.21 9.77
N ALA A 79 6.62 5.82 9.18
CA ALA A 79 6.23 6.26 7.85
C ALA A 79 6.09 7.79 7.79
N ARG A 80 6.50 8.38 6.66
CA ARG A 80 6.27 9.81 6.39
C ARG A 80 4.80 10.04 6.01
N PRO A 81 4.23 11.22 6.27
CA PRO A 81 2.86 11.52 5.89
C PRO A 81 2.63 11.36 4.38
N SER A 82 1.47 10.83 4.02
CA SER A 82 1.05 10.61 2.62
C SER A 82 0.97 11.90 1.78
N SER A 83 0.84 13.06 2.43
CA SER A 83 0.92 14.38 1.79
C SER A 83 2.28 14.68 1.16
N LEU A 84 3.35 14.03 1.63
CA LEU A 84 4.71 14.20 1.09
C LEU A 84 5.02 13.23 -0.06
N VAL A 85 4.17 12.25 -0.35
CA VAL A 85 4.45 11.24 -1.39
C VAL A 85 4.79 11.90 -2.72
N GLY A 86 4.05 12.93 -3.13
CA GLY A 86 4.29 13.63 -4.39
C GLY A 86 5.68 14.26 -4.50
N SER A 87 6.20 14.84 -3.42
CA SER A 87 7.57 15.39 -3.42
C SER A 87 8.63 14.31 -3.23
N LEU A 88 8.34 13.27 -2.44
CA LEU A 88 9.26 12.15 -2.21
C LEU A 88 9.51 11.32 -3.48
N THR A 89 8.52 11.19 -4.36
CA THR A 89 8.63 10.38 -5.58
C THR A 89 8.95 11.18 -6.83
N VAL A 90 9.24 12.49 -6.73
CA VAL A 90 9.48 13.34 -7.91
C VAL A 90 10.71 12.90 -8.72
N ALA A 91 11.72 12.35 -8.03
CA ALA A 91 12.95 11.85 -8.63
C ALA A 91 12.95 10.31 -8.79
N ALA A 92 11.79 9.66 -8.66
CA ALA A 92 11.69 8.22 -8.89
C ALA A 92 11.91 7.89 -10.37
N GLY A 93 12.59 6.78 -10.65
CA GLY A 93 12.93 6.33 -12.00
C GLY A 93 14.43 6.43 -12.28
N ALA A 94 14.80 6.19 -13.55
CA ALA A 94 16.19 6.26 -13.97
C ALA A 94 16.69 7.71 -13.95
N LEU A 95 17.96 7.88 -13.55
CA LEU A 95 18.63 9.18 -13.69
C LEU A 95 18.69 9.58 -15.17
N THR A 96 18.44 10.85 -15.45
CA THR A 96 18.62 11.39 -16.80
C THR A 96 20.12 11.59 -17.06
N CYS A 97 20.76 10.58 -17.65
CA CYS A 97 22.20 10.60 -17.92
C CYS A 97 22.51 11.16 -19.31
N ARG A 98 23.53 12.03 -19.38
CA ARG A 98 24.12 12.50 -20.64
C ARG A 98 25.48 11.86 -20.82
N GLY A 99 25.80 11.45 -22.06
CA GLY A 99 27.10 10.89 -22.40
C GLY A 99 28.23 11.82 -21.94
N GLY A 100 29.21 11.29 -21.21
CA GLY A 100 30.33 12.05 -20.65
C GLY A 100 30.11 12.65 -19.26
N SER A 101 28.92 12.51 -18.65
CA SER A 101 28.65 12.91 -17.26
C SER A 101 28.56 11.71 -16.34
N ARG A 102 28.97 11.87 -15.07
CA ARG A 102 28.74 10.85 -14.05
C ARG A 102 27.28 10.88 -13.59
N CYS A 103 26.67 9.71 -13.65
CA CYS A 103 25.55 9.26 -12.85
C CYS A 103 26.10 8.11 -11.98
#